data_AF-M3BCQ2-F1
#
_entry.id   AF-M3BCQ2-F1
#
_cell.length_a   1.000
_cell.length_b   1.000
_cell.length_c   1.000
_cell.angle_alpha   90.00
_cell.angle_beta   90.00
_cell.angle_gamma   90.00
#
_symmetry.space_group_name_H-M   'P 1'
#
loop_
_entity.id
_entity.type
_entity.pdbx_description
1 polymer ?
#
loop_
_entity_poly.entity_id
_entity_poly.type
_entity_poly.pdbx_seq_one_letter_code
_entity_poly.pdbx_strand_id
1 'polypeptide(L)'
;MTLRCSHLRARPVFRIDLSAALFDETGGFLNHIPRPTALRLNSSTYNAKTPSGQNYTSESDRLGGRLPIWLISPWVQKGYVEQRGTNSDGSTASYSASSMLRRLRYLWGFDPINPRVEKAATFDALIQKNVRTDAPTKLPDVVKFTDQLE
;
A
#
# COMPACT_ATOMS: atom_id res chain seq x y z
N MET A 1 10.22 7.60 -17.71
CA MET A 1 10.34 8.07 -16.32
C MET A 1 11.09 7.01 -15.52
N THR A 2 12.40 7.12 -15.40
CA THR A 2 13.22 6.13 -14.67
C THR A 2 13.23 6.53 -13.20
N LEU A 3 12.47 5.81 -12.36
CA LEU A 3 12.60 5.92 -10.91
C LEU A 3 14.03 5.51 -10.54
N ARG A 4 14.92 6.49 -10.33
CA ARG A 4 16.29 6.23 -9.87
C ARG A 4 16.30 5.91 -8.38
N CYS A 5 15.71 4.78 -7.98
CA CYS A 5 15.80 4.25 -6.62
C CYS A 5 17.25 4.00 -6.17
N SER A 6 18.20 3.93 -7.11
CA SER A 6 19.63 3.84 -6.83
C SER A 6 20.18 5.02 -6.02
N HIS A 7 19.60 6.22 -6.16
CA HIS A 7 20.06 7.39 -5.41
C HIS A 7 19.70 7.31 -3.91
N LEU A 8 18.52 6.76 -3.58
CA LEU A 8 18.13 6.51 -2.19
C LEU A 8 19.05 5.48 -1.53
N ARG A 9 19.51 4.47 -2.28
CA ARG A 9 20.45 3.45 -1.79
C ARG A 9 21.85 4.00 -1.49
N ALA A 10 22.30 5.00 -2.24
CA ALA A 10 23.62 5.61 -2.04
C ALA A 10 23.69 6.49 -0.78
N ARG A 11 22.56 6.78 -0.13
CA ARG A 11 22.51 7.62 1.05
C ARG A 11 23.05 6.87 2.28
N PRO A 12 23.80 7.53 3.18
CA PRO A 12 24.24 6.94 4.44
C PRO A 12 23.08 6.39 5.30
N VAL A 13 21.91 7.01 5.19
CA VAL A 13 20.70 6.64 5.95
C VAL A 13 19.97 5.40 5.41
N PHE A 14 20.34 4.84 4.26
CA PHE A 14 19.62 3.71 3.68
C PHE A 14 19.57 2.48 4.61
N ARG A 15 20.61 2.30 5.44
CA ARG A 15 20.65 1.20 6.44
C ARG A 15 19.57 1.31 7.51
N ILE A 16 18.96 2.48 7.69
CA ILE A 16 17.90 2.75 8.66
C ILE A 16 16.60 3.20 7.99
N ASP A 17 16.51 3.11 6.66
CA ASP A 17 15.36 3.58 5.88
C ASP A 17 14.37 2.45 5.56
N LEU A 18 13.09 2.80 5.53
CA LEU A 18 11.99 1.98 5.02
C LEU A 18 11.22 2.81 4.00
N SER A 19 11.44 2.52 2.73
CA SER A 19 10.68 3.13 1.64
C SER A 19 9.43 2.32 1.34
N ALA A 20 8.31 2.99 1.06
CA ALA A 20 7.09 2.37 0.60
C ALA A 20 6.65 2.98 -0.74
N ALA A 21 6.46 2.14 -1.75
CA ALA A 21 5.89 2.55 -3.03
C ALA A 21 4.40 2.18 -3.05
N LEU A 22 3.54 3.19 -3.20
CA LEU A 22 2.09 3.03 -3.25
C LEU A 22 1.56 3.71 -4.51
N PHE A 23 0.48 3.16 -5.04
CA PHE A 23 -0.32 3.78 -6.09
C PHE A 23 -1.56 4.40 -5.45
N ASP A 24 -2.08 5.45 -6.06
CA ASP A 24 -3.28 6.14 -5.60
C ASP A 24 -4.57 5.47 -6.13
N GLU A 25 -4.59 5.05 -7.39
CA GLU A 25 -5.77 4.45 -8.04
C GLU A 25 -5.40 3.35 -9.06
N THR A 26 -6.37 2.49 -9.42
CA THR A 26 -6.12 1.36 -10.34
C THR A 26 -6.02 1.77 -11.80
N GLY A 27 -6.33 3.02 -12.15
CA GLY A 27 -6.45 3.46 -13.54
C GLY A 27 -7.69 2.90 -14.25
N GLY A 28 -8.66 2.34 -13.52
CA GLY A 28 -9.90 1.79 -14.08
C GLY A 28 -9.77 0.38 -14.65
N PHE A 29 -8.62 -0.28 -14.50
CA PHE A 29 -8.44 -1.66 -14.95
C PHE A 29 -9.27 -2.65 -14.12
N LEU A 30 -9.82 -3.65 -14.80
CA LEU A 30 -10.62 -4.70 -14.19
C LEU A 30 -9.82 -5.47 -13.15
N ASN A 31 -10.39 -5.64 -11.97
CA ASN A 31 -9.86 -6.50 -10.92
C ASN A 31 -10.84 -7.63 -10.64
N HIS A 32 -10.37 -8.88 -10.68
CA HIS A 32 -11.23 -10.05 -10.46
C HIS A 32 -11.68 -10.23 -9.01
N ILE A 33 -11.05 -9.55 -8.04
CA ILE A 33 -11.46 -9.65 -6.63
C ILE A 33 -12.50 -8.60 -6.29
N PRO A 34 -13.65 -9.00 -5.72
CA PRO A 34 -14.64 -8.08 -5.22
C PRO A 34 -14.04 -7.14 -4.17
N ARG A 35 -14.41 -5.86 -4.25
CA ARG A 35 -13.96 -4.84 -3.30
C ARG A 35 -14.40 -5.21 -1.87
N PRO A 36 -13.49 -5.37 -0.89
CA PRO A 36 -13.88 -5.67 0.49
C PRO A 36 -14.70 -4.54 1.12
N THR A 37 -15.53 -4.89 2.11
CA THR A 37 -16.21 -3.91 2.96
C THR A 37 -15.19 -3.14 3.79
N ALA A 38 -15.45 -1.86 4.02
CA ALA A 38 -14.64 -0.96 4.82
C ALA A 38 -15.53 -0.16 5.77
N LEU A 39 -14.97 0.20 6.92
CA LEU A 39 -15.65 1.10 7.85
C LEU A 39 -15.87 2.47 7.17
N ARG A 40 -17.09 2.99 7.27
CA ARG A 40 -17.44 4.31 6.74
C ARG A 40 -16.70 5.40 7.50
N LEU A 41 -16.35 6.48 6.79
CA LEU A 41 -15.73 7.66 7.41
C LEU A 41 -16.78 8.50 8.17
N ASN A 42 -17.98 8.60 7.62
CA ASN A 42 -19.13 9.33 8.15
C ASN A 42 -20.44 8.76 7.58
N SER A 43 -21.57 9.37 7.96
CA SER A 43 -22.91 9.03 7.45
C SER A 43 -23.25 9.66 6.09
N SER A 44 -22.33 10.42 5.49
CA SER A 44 -22.57 11.06 4.20
C SER A 44 -22.63 10.02 3.08
N THR A 45 -23.47 10.29 2.08
CA THR A 45 -23.63 9.46 0.88
C THR A 45 -23.46 10.33 -0.34
N TYR A 46 -22.92 9.74 -1.41
CA TYR A 46 -22.83 10.40 -2.71
C TYR A 46 -23.92 9.86 -3.63
N ASN A 47 -24.79 10.73 -4.12
CA ASN A 47 -25.85 10.37 -5.06
C ASN A 47 -25.51 10.89 -6.45
N ALA A 48 -25.59 10.02 -7.45
CA ALA A 48 -25.40 10.36 -8.85
C ALA A 48 -26.42 9.65 -9.74
N LYS A 49 -26.55 10.09 -10.98
CA LYS A 49 -27.25 9.35 -12.02
C LYS A 49 -26.24 8.65 -12.92
N THR A 50 -26.49 7.39 -13.25
CA THR A 50 -25.73 6.68 -14.27
C THR A 50 -26.01 7.28 -15.66
N PRO A 51 -25.19 7.00 -16.69
CA PRO A 51 -25.50 7.38 -18.07
C PRO A 51 -26.86 6.85 -18.56
N SER A 52 -27.35 5.74 -17.99
CA SER A 52 -28.68 5.17 -18.26
C SER A 52 -29.81 5.82 -17.45
N GLY A 53 -29.53 6.89 -16.70
CA GLY A 53 -30.51 7.63 -15.89
C GLY A 53 -30.89 6.97 -14.56
N GLN A 54 -30.29 5.84 -14.21
CA GLN A 54 -30.55 5.14 -12.95
C GLN A 54 -29.89 5.87 -11.78
N ASN A 55 -30.56 5.87 -10.63
CA ASN A 55 -29.97 6.43 -9.41
C ASN A 55 -28.87 5.50 -8.89
N TYR A 56 -27.74 6.09 -8.53
CA TYR A 56 -26.61 5.43 -7.92
C TYR A 56 -26.26 6.14 -6.62
N THR A 57 -26.26 5.38 -5.51
CA THR A 57 -25.84 5.88 -4.21
C THR A 57 -24.57 5.15 -3.76
N SER A 58 -23.53 5.92 -3.45
CA SER A 58 -22.30 5.42 -2.85
C SER A 58 -22.26 5.74 -1.37
N GLU A 59 -22.30 4.69 -0.55
CA GLU A 59 -22.19 4.75 0.91
C GLU A 59 -20.74 4.89 1.41
N SER A 60 -19.76 4.83 0.50
CA SER A 60 -18.33 4.84 0.82
C SER A 60 -17.91 3.78 1.86
N ASP A 61 -18.59 2.64 1.89
CA ASP A 61 -18.44 1.52 2.82
C ASP A 61 -17.62 0.35 2.24
N ARG A 62 -16.86 0.59 1.17
CA ARG A 62 -15.97 -0.39 0.54
C ARG A 62 -14.60 0.20 0.28
N LEU A 63 -13.60 -0.67 0.22
CA LEU A 63 -12.28 -0.32 -0.29
C LEU A 63 -12.33 -0.11 -1.82
N GLY A 64 -11.35 0.61 -2.36
CA GLY A 64 -11.14 0.73 -3.80
C GLY A 64 -10.67 -0.57 -4.46
N GLY A 65 -10.28 -0.50 -5.72
CA GLY A 65 -9.64 -1.62 -6.40
C GLY A 65 -8.28 -1.98 -5.77
N ARG A 66 -7.81 -3.22 -5.95
CA ARG A 66 -6.51 -3.63 -5.38
C ARG A 66 -5.37 -2.96 -6.14
N LEU A 67 -4.38 -2.52 -5.38
CA LEU A 67 -3.16 -1.89 -5.88
C LEU A 67 -1.94 -2.64 -5.34
N PRO A 68 -0.85 -2.71 -6.12
CA PRO A 68 0.42 -3.17 -5.59
C PRO A 68 0.95 -2.15 -4.58
N ILE A 69 1.47 -2.65 -3.47
CA ILE A 69 2.22 -1.86 -2.49
C ILE A 69 3.53 -2.60 -2.26
N TRP A 70 4.64 -1.88 -2.30
CA TRP A 70 5.96 -2.45 -2.04
C TRP A 70 6.61 -1.79 -0.84
N LEU A 71 7.06 -2.61 0.10
CA LEU A 71 7.98 -2.20 1.15
C LEU A 71 9.39 -2.54 0.71
N ILE A 72 10.26 -1.54 0.69
CA ILE A 72 11.62 -1.62 0.16
C ILE A 72 12.56 -1.19 1.28
N SER A 73 13.22 -2.18 1.89
CA SER A 73 14.17 -1.94 2.97
C SER A 73 15.05 -3.17 3.23
N PRO A 74 16.27 -3.01 3.77
CA PRO A 74 17.01 -4.10 4.37
C PRO A 74 16.31 -4.76 5.57
N TRP A 75 15.35 -4.07 6.17
CA TRP A 75 14.61 -4.49 7.35
C TRP A 75 13.35 -5.33 7.04
N VAL A 76 13.04 -5.62 5.78
CA VAL A 76 11.89 -6.47 5.40
C VAL A 76 12.35 -7.74 4.73
N GLN A 77 11.52 -8.78 4.62
CA GLN A 77 11.90 -10.06 3.98
C GLN A 77 12.05 -9.96 2.44
N LYS A 78 12.93 -10.77 1.84
CA LYS A 78 13.23 -10.80 0.39
C LYS A 78 12.18 -11.60 -0.31
N GLY A 79 11.60 -11.04 -1.37
CA GLY A 79 10.62 -11.75 -2.18
C GLY A 79 9.42 -12.24 -1.39
N TYR A 80 9.10 -11.57 -0.27
CA TYR A 80 7.97 -11.95 0.56
C TYR A 80 6.72 -11.24 0.09
N VAL A 81 5.64 -12.01 -0.07
CA VAL A 81 4.33 -11.51 -0.45
C VAL A 81 3.41 -11.66 0.74
N GLU A 82 3.11 -10.54 1.38
CA GLU A 82 2.10 -10.48 2.42
C GLU A 82 0.71 -10.34 1.78
N GLN A 83 -0.28 -11.06 2.32
CA GLN A 83 -1.66 -11.02 1.85
C GLN A 83 -2.52 -10.11 2.72
N ARG A 84 -2.44 -10.25 4.05
CA ARG A 84 -3.34 -9.59 5.01
C ARG A 84 -2.60 -9.26 6.30
N GLY A 85 -3.01 -8.20 6.97
CA GLY A 85 -2.44 -7.79 8.24
C GLY A 85 -3.43 -7.93 9.37
N THR A 86 -2.99 -7.52 10.55
CA THR A 86 -3.82 -7.48 11.75
C THR A 86 -4.30 -6.06 12.02
N ASN A 87 -5.59 -5.88 12.25
CA ASN A 87 -6.16 -4.59 12.61
C ASN A 87 -5.96 -4.29 14.12
N SER A 88 -6.65 -3.30 14.67
CA SER A 88 -6.53 -2.92 16.09
C SER A 88 -7.29 -3.81 17.06
N ASP A 89 -8.24 -4.63 16.58
CA ASP A 89 -8.95 -5.62 17.40
C ASP A 89 -8.39 -7.04 17.29
N GLY A 90 -7.25 -7.20 16.61
CA GLY A 90 -6.59 -8.50 16.45
C GLY A 90 -7.15 -9.35 15.31
N SER A 91 -8.18 -8.89 14.60
CA SER A 91 -8.71 -9.62 13.45
C SER A 91 -7.92 -9.36 12.17
N THR A 92 -7.99 -10.35 11.27
CA THR A 92 -7.35 -10.29 9.96
C THR A 92 -8.07 -9.29 9.05
N ALA A 93 -7.33 -8.32 8.52
CA ALA A 93 -7.85 -7.28 7.64
C ALA A 93 -6.97 -7.08 6.40
N SER A 94 -7.59 -6.63 5.31
CA SER A 94 -6.88 -6.23 4.10
C SER A 94 -6.15 -4.91 4.33
N TYR A 95 -4.96 -4.77 3.74
CA TYR A 95 -4.25 -3.49 3.70
C TYR A 95 -4.99 -2.48 2.83
N SER A 96 -4.83 -1.21 3.18
CA SER A 96 -5.33 -0.07 2.40
C SER A 96 -4.36 1.11 2.54
N ALA A 97 -4.59 2.22 1.84
CA ALA A 97 -3.82 3.45 2.05
C ALA A 97 -3.83 3.91 3.53
N SER A 98 -4.91 3.62 4.26
CA SER A 98 -5.01 3.91 5.69
C SER A 98 -4.04 3.11 6.56
N SER A 99 -3.51 1.98 6.07
CA SER A 99 -2.46 1.21 6.76
C SER A 99 -1.16 2.00 6.89
N MET A 100 -0.83 2.82 5.88
CA MET A 100 0.31 3.74 5.96
C MET A 100 0.07 4.80 7.02
N LEU A 101 -1.10 5.44 7.01
CA LEU A 101 -1.46 6.46 8.01
C LEU A 101 -1.45 5.88 9.43
N ARG A 102 -1.92 4.64 9.64
CA ARG A 102 -1.86 3.97 10.94
C ARG A 102 -0.41 3.71 11.39
N ARG A 103 0.49 3.35 10.47
CA ARG A 103 1.92 3.21 10.78
C ARG A 103 2.55 4.56 11.15
N LEU A 104 2.28 5.62 10.40
CA LEU A 104 2.77 6.98 10.68
C LEU A 104 2.30 7.46 12.05
N ARG A 105 1.06 7.13 12.42
CA ARG A 105 0.53 7.35 13.77
C ARG A 105 1.39 6.70 14.84
N TYR A 106 1.79 5.43 14.66
CA TYR A 106 2.67 4.77 15.63
C TYR A 106 4.08 5.34 15.66
N LEU A 107 4.56 5.88 14.53
CA LEU A 107 5.89 6.49 14.46
C LEU A 107 5.96 7.86 15.13
N TRP A 108 4.91 8.68 15.00
CA TRP A 108 4.91 10.08 15.47
C TRP A 108 3.94 10.37 16.62
N GLY A 109 3.16 9.38 17.07
CA GLY A 109 2.36 9.48 18.28
C GLY A 109 1.14 10.41 18.18
N PHE A 110 0.49 10.50 17.02
CA PHE A 110 -0.73 11.30 16.85
C PHE A 110 -2.02 10.46 16.96
N ASP A 111 -3.16 11.11 17.23
CA ASP A 111 -4.45 10.44 17.35
C ASP A 111 -5.00 9.92 16.01
N PRO A 112 -5.85 8.88 16.00
CA PRO A 112 -6.44 8.40 14.76
C PRO A 112 -7.28 9.51 14.11
N ILE A 113 -6.93 9.87 12.88
CA ILE A 113 -7.59 10.97 12.14
C ILE A 113 -9.04 10.63 11.78
N ASN A 114 -9.35 9.33 11.66
CA ASN A 114 -10.71 8.83 11.46
C ASN A 114 -10.81 7.34 11.84
N PRO A 115 -12.03 6.79 11.97
CA PRO A 115 -12.24 5.38 12.35
C PRO A 115 -11.61 4.37 11.38
N ARG A 116 -11.49 4.72 10.09
CA ARG A 116 -10.87 3.85 9.09
C ARG A 116 -9.37 3.72 9.30
N VAL A 117 -8.68 4.80 9.67
CA VAL A 117 -7.26 4.76 10.06
C VAL A 117 -7.08 3.96 11.34
N GLU A 118 -7.96 4.13 12.32
CA GLU A 118 -7.92 3.39 13.58
C GLU A 118 -8.06 1.87 13.39
N LYS A 119 -8.94 1.45 12.47
CA LYS A 119 -9.23 0.04 12.17
C LYS A 119 -8.43 -0.53 10.99
N ALA A 120 -7.57 0.22 10.33
CA ALA A 120 -6.75 -0.28 9.22
C ALA A 120 -5.75 -1.33 9.71
N ALA A 121 -5.36 -2.32 8.91
CA ALA A 121 -4.25 -3.22 9.28
C ALA A 121 -2.90 -2.47 9.35
N THR A 122 -1.94 -2.93 10.15
CA THR A 122 -0.55 -2.43 10.07
C THR A 122 0.40 -3.50 9.53
N PHE A 123 1.54 -3.05 9.02
CA PHE A 123 2.61 -3.90 8.49
C PHE A 123 3.84 -3.92 9.40
N ASP A 124 3.71 -3.54 10.68
CA ASP A 124 4.83 -3.53 11.64
C ASP A 124 5.48 -4.91 11.76
N ALA A 125 4.68 -5.98 11.69
CA ALA A 125 5.16 -7.36 11.74
C ALA A 125 6.06 -7.75 10.55
N LEU A 126 6.02 -6.99 9.45
CA LEU A 126 6.90 -7.22 8.29
C LEU A 126 8.30 -6.64 8.49
N ILE A 127 8.47 -5.77 9.50
CA ILE A 127 9.75 -5.16 9.84
C ILE A 127 10.49 -6.11 10.78
N GLN A 128 11.59 -6.66 10.28
CA GLN A 128 12.45 -7.61 10.96
C GLN A 128 13.31 -6.90 12.02
N LYS A 129 13.76 -7.65 13.03
CA LYS A 129 14.71 -7.16 14.03
C LYS A 129 16.15 -7.08 13.52
N ASN A 130 16.48 -7.83 12.47
CA ASN A 130 17.82 -7.93 11.91
C ASN A 130 17.84 -7.41 10.48
N VAL A 131 18.85 -6.61 10.17
CA VAL A 131 19.12 -6.11 8.82
C VAL A 131 19.67 -7.22 7.94
N ARG A 132 19.13 -7.37 6.73
CA ARG A 132 19.78 -8.21 5.71
C ARG A 132 21.03 -7.56 5.13
N THR A 133 21.99 -8.40 4.76
CA THR A 133 23.22 -7.97 4.07
C THR A 133 23.17 -8.23 2.55
N ASP A 134 22.17 -8.95 2.06
CA ASP A 134 22.04 -9.36 0.65
C ASP A 134 21.16 -8.41 -0.20
N ALA A 135 20.84 -7.23 0.32
CA ALA A 135 20.00 -6.26 -0.39
C ALA A 135 20.75 -5.68 -1.61
N PRO A 136 20.15 -5.67 -2.82
CA PRO A 136 20.82 -5.22 -4.04
C PRO A 136 21.29 -3.77 -3.94
N THR A 137 22.51 -3.51 -4.41
CA THR A 137 23.13 -2.18 -4.39
C THR A 137 22.89 -1.39 -5.67
N LYS A 138 22.55 -2.08 -6.76
CA LYS A 138 22.21 -1.51 -8.06
C LYS A 138 20.96 -2.22 -8.60
N LEU A 139 20.13 -1.48 -9.33
CA LEU A 139 19.11 -2.10 -10.16
C LEU A 139 19.78 -2.73 -11.38
N PRO A 140 19.22 -3.82 -11.94
CA PRO A 140 19.71 -4.35 -13.21
C PRO A 140 19.59 -3.28 -14.30
N ASP A 141 20.44 -3.40 -15.31
CA ASP A 141 20.35 -2.52 -16.47
C ASP A 141 19.00 -2.70 -17.17
N VAL A 142 18.44 -1.59 -17.64
CA VAL A 142 17.16 -1.60 -18.34
C VAL A 142 17.38 -2.30 -19.68
N VAL A 143 16.80 -3.48 -19.84
CA VAL A 143 16.72 -4.15 -21.14
C VAL A 143 15.60 -3.50 -21.93
N LYS A 144 15.90 -2.97 -23.11
CA LYS A 144 14.85 -2.45 -23.99
C LYS A 144 14.02 -3.62 -24.50
N PHE A 145 12.70 -3.42 -24.54
CA PHE A 145 11.76 -4.45 -24.98
C PHE A 145 12.05 -4.97 -26.41
N THR A 146 12.69 -4.17 -27.26
CA THR A 146 13.10 -4.55 -28.62
C THR A 146 14.21 -5.59 -28.67
N ASP A 147 15.00 -5.74 -27.62
CA ASP A 147 16.23 -6.55 -27.60
C ASP A 147 15.95 -7.97 -27.05
N GLN A 148 14.67 -8.37 -26.97
CA GLN A 148 14.18 -9.62 -26.35
C GLN A 148 13.36 -10.48 -27.33
N LEU A 149 13.34 -10.13 -28.63
CA LEU A 149 12.54 -10.80 -29.67
C LEU A 149 13.38 -11.58 -30.69
N GLU A 150 14.65 -11.84 -30.39
CA GLU A 150 15.49 -12.78 -31.15
C GLU A 150 15.63 -14.13 -30.43
#